data_AF-A0A4Y8CDN0-F1
#
_entry.id   AF-A0A4Y8CDN0-F1
#
_cell.length_a   1.000
_cell.length_b   1.000
_cell.length_c   1.000
_cell.angle_alpha   90.00
_cell.angle_beta   90.00
_cell.angle_gamma   90.00
#
_symmetry.space_group_name_H-M   'P 1'
#
loop_
_entity.id
_entity.type
_entity.pdbx_description
1 polymer ?
#
loop_
_entity_poly.entity_id
_entity_poly.type
_entity_poly.pdbx_seq_one_letter_code
_entity_poly.pdbx_strand_id
1 'polypeptide(L)'
;MRILFLILLSFLNAFAFELVLNTGRENNQAFAVLHASNDLEFTCQKFITEAKVHFECDIAGMVDNKLKDQSFSAFDLKFIQEAQKIKMIILPKIQARMFDTSQNIYIDKEL
;
A
#
# COMPACT_ATOMS: atom_id res chain seq x y z
N MET A 1 30.41 -14.78 23.50
CA MET A 1 29.63 -15.28 22.33
C MET A 1 28.16 -14.88 22.33
N ARG A 2 27.41 -14.91 23.44
CA ARG A 2 25.97 -14.54 23.46
C ARG A 2 25.66 -13.13 22.95
N ILE A 3 26.48 -12.13 23.31
CA ILE A 3 26.29 -10.73 22.89
C ILE A 3 26.52 -10.57 21.37
N LEU A 4 27.50 -11.28 20.80
CA LEU A 4 27.78 -11.25 19.37
C LEU A 4 26.59 -11.77 18.55
N PHE A 5 25.88 -12.78 19.07
CA PHE A 5 24.71 -13.37 18.43
C PHE A 5 23.50 -12.41 18.44
N LEU A 6 23.31 -11.66 19.53
CA LEU A 6 22.27 -10.65 19.65
C LEU A 6 22.51 -9.46 18.70
N ILE A 7 23.77 -9.06 18.52
CA ILE A 7 24.16 -8.02 17.55
C ILE A 7 23.87 -8.51 16.13
N LEU A 8 24.18 -9.77 15.80
CA LEU A 8 23.90 -10.35 14.48
C LEU A 8 22.40 -10.38 14.14
N LEU A 9 21.55 -10.71 15.12
CA LEU A 9 20.09 -10.73 14.96
C LEU A 9 19.50 -9.32 14.73
N SER A 10 20.13 -8.28 15.26
CA SER A 10 19.65 -6.90 15.09
C SER A 10 19.81 -6.34 13.66
N PHE A 11 20.66 -6.97 12.83
CA PHE A 11 20.80 -6.63 11.41
C PHE A 11 19.79 -7.34 10.50
N LEU A 12 18.99 -8.26 11.03
CA LEU A 12 17.92 -8.94 10.30
C LEU A 12 16.60 -8.15 10.31
N ASN A 13 16.66 -6.81 10.36
CA ASN A 13 15.46 -6.02 10.08
C ASN A 13 15.03 -6.37 8.66
N ALA A 14 14.00 -7.21 8.56
CA ALA A 14 13.47 -7.68 7.30
C ALA A 14 12.78 -6.50 6.66
N PHE A 15 13.37 -5.97 5.60
CA PHE A 15 12.74 -4.93 4.80
C PHE A 15 11.41 -5.47 4.27
N ALA A 16 10.31 -4.89 4.72
CA ALA A 16 8.99 -5.48 4.50
C ALA A 16 8.03 -4.42 3.95
N PHE A 17 7.53 -4.69 2.76
CA PHE A 17 6.33 -4.04 2.27
C PHE A 17 5.13 -4.56 3.06
N GLU A 18 4.35 -3.65 3.65
CA GLU A 18 3.19 -3.97 4.47
C GLU A 18 1.91 -3.38 3.86
N LEU A 19 0.85 -4.18 3.91
CA LEU A 19 -0.51 -3.79 3.56
C LEU A 19 -1.44 -4.08 4.73
N VAL A 20 -2.06 -3.03 5.27
CA VAL A 20 -3.06 -3.14 6.34
C VAL A 20 -4.42 -2.70 5.81
N LEU A 21 -5.38 -3.61 5.85
CA LEU A 21 -6.77 -3.33 5.47
C LEU A 21 -7.64 -3.23 6.72
N ASN A 22 -8.20 -2.05 6.93
CA ASN A 22 -9.24 -1.81 7.94
C ASN A 22 -10.59 -1.63 7.26
N THR A 23 -11.64 -2.20 7.86
CA THR A 23 -13.02 -2.02 7.39
C THR A 23 -13.91 -1.64 8.55
N GLY A 24 -14.97 -0.89 8.28
CA GLY A 24 -15.87 -0.42 9.31
C GLY A 24 -17.18 0.13 8.76
N ARG A 25 -17.96 0.73 9.66
CA ARG A 25 -19.18 1.44 9.29
C ARG A 25 -19.24 2.76 10.06
N GLU A 26 -19.60 3.82 9.36
CA GLU A 26 -19.85 5.16 9.93
C GLU A 26 -21.20 5.64 9.41
N ASN A 27 -22.08 6.13 10.28
CA ASN A 27 -23.44 6.56 9.90
C ASN A 27 -24.20 5.53 9.04
N ASN A 28 -24.05 4.23 9.37
CA ASN A 28 -24.62 3.09 8.64
C ASN A 28 -24.05 2.85 7.22
N GLN A 29 -23.06 3.63 6.77
CA GLN A 29 -22.34 3.44 5.51
C GLN A 29 -21.07 2.62 5.76
N ALA A 30 -20.84 1.59 4.94
CA ALA A 30 -19.62 0.79 5.02
C ALA A 30 -18.44 1.54 4.39
N PHE A 31 -17.27 1.45 5.02
CA PHE A 31 -16.03 2.02 4.51
C PHE A 31 -14.89 1.01 4.62
N ALA A 32 -13.84 1.24 3.83
CA ALA A 32 -12.59 0.51 3.90
C ALA A 32 -11.43 1.50 3.80
N VAL A 33 -10.36 1.23 4.55
CA VAL A 33 -9.11 1.99 4.52
C VAL A 33 -7.98 1.00 4.26
N LEU A 34 -7.27 1.21 3.15
CA LEU A 34 -6.06 0.47 2.82
C LEU A 34 -4.85 1.35 3.16
N HIS A 35 -4.04 0.91 4.11
CA HIS A 35 -2.72 1.48 4.36
C HIS A 35 -1.67 0.64 3.64
N ALA A 36 -0.82 1.32 2.87
CA ALA A 36 0.36 0.73 2.28
C ALA A 36 1.59 1.42 2.86
N SER A 37 2.53 0.63 3.34
CA SER A 37 3.78 1.10 3.96
C SER A 37 4.95 0.28 3.44
N ASN A 38 6.11 0.93 3.37
CA ASN A 38 7.36 0.30 2.98
C ASN A 38 8.49 1.05 3.69
N ASP A 39 9.58 0.36 4.00
CA ASP A 39 10.73 0.99 4.66
C ASP A 39 11.42 2.04 3.76
N LEU A 40 11.35 1.84 2.45
CA LEU A 40 11.78 2.84 1.46
C LEU A 40 10.58 3.65 1.00
N GLU A 41 10.77 4.96 0.89
CA GLU A 41 9.79 5.86 0.30
C GLU A 41 9.34 5.38 -1.08
N PHE A 42 8.04 5.50 -1.33
CA PHE A 42 7.44 5.19 -2.61
C PHE A 42 6.34 6.20 -2.89
N THR A 43 5.95 6.30 -4.16
CA THR A 43 4.91 7.25 -4.59
C THR A 43 3.72 6.51 -5.14
N CYS A 44 2.55 7.07 -4.90
CA CYS A 44 1.31 6.64 -5.53
C CYS A 44 0.73 7.79 -6.36
N GLN A 45 0.13 7.46 -7.49
CA GLN A 45 -0.50 8.41 -8.40
C GLN A 45 -1.95 8.01 -8.66
N LYS A 46 -2.81 9.02 -8.75
CA LYS A 46 -4.22 8.88 -9.11
C LYS A 46 -4.39 9.06 -10.61
N PHE A 47 -5.02 8.09 -11.24
CA PHE A 47 -5.33 8.13 -12.67
C PHE A 47 -6.84 8.21 -12.86
N ILE A 48 -7.27 9.16 -13.68
CA ILE A 48 -8.68 9.36 -14.01
C ILE A 48 -8.83 9.12 -15.51
N THR A 49 -9.60 8.10 -15.86
CA THR A 49 -10.03 7.83 -17.24
C THR A 49 -11.52 8.12 -17.35
N GLU A 50 -12.04 8.26 -18.58
CA GLU A 50 -13.46 8.56 -18.84
C GLU A 50 -14.44 7.63 -18.11
N ALA A 51 -14.04 6.38 -17.82
CA ALA A 51 -14.89 5.40 -17.17
C ALA A 51 -14.52 5.09 -15.70
N LYS A 52 -13.26 5.28 -15.27
CA LYS A 52 -12.79 4.78 -13.96
C LYS A 52 -11.65 5.59 -13.37
N VAL A 53 -11.67 5.72 -12.04
CA VAL A 53 -10.53 6.14 -11.22
C VAL A 53 -9.76 4.90 -10.78
N HIS A 54 -8.43 4.95 -10.83
CA HIS A 54 -7.57 3.96 -10.19
C HIS A 54 -6.32 4.62 -9.64
N PHE A 55 -5.58 3.88 -8.82
CA PHE A 55 -4.35 4.35 -8.21
C PHE A 55 -3.23 3.37 -8.52
N GLU A 56 -2.04 3.88 -8.83
CA GLU A 56 -0.84 3.06 -9.01
C GLU A 56 0.25 3.51 -8.03
N CYS A 57 0.89 2.55 -7.36
CA CYS A 57 2.03 2.78 -6.48
C CYS A 57 3.26 2.05 -7.01
N ASP A 58 4.37 2.75 -7.16
CA ASP A 58 5.66 2.19 -7.58
C ASP A 58 6.52 1.91 -6.35
N ILE A 59 6.52 0.67 -5.87
CA ILE A 59 7.23 0.26 -4.65
C ILE A 59 8.61 -0.29 -5.03
N ALA A 60 9.67 0.30 -4.48
CA ALA A 60 11.04 -0.15 -4.73
C ALA A 60 11.29 -1.54 -4.14
N GLY A 61 11.95 -2.40 -4.89
CA GLY A 61 12.37 -3.73 -4.44
C GLY A 61 11.77 -4.87 -5.24
N MET A 62 12.17 -6.07 -4.85
CA MET A 62 11.69 -7.32 -5.42
C MET A 62 11.21 -8.22 -4.30
N VAL A 63 10.18 -9.00 -4.60
CA VAL A 63 9.69 -10.08 -3.75
C VAL A 63 9.98 -11.39 -4.46
N ASP A 64 10.62 -12.32 -3.75
CA ASP A 64 10.95 -13.64 -4.28
C ASP A 64 9.69 -14.44 -4.65
N ASN A 65 8.60 -14.19 -3.91
CA ASN A 65 7.29 -14.75 -4.19
C ASN A 65 6.43 -13.75 -4.96
N LYS A 66 5.84 -14.21 -6.07
CA LYS A 66 4.84 -13.40 -6.80
C LYS A 66 3.69 -13.04 -5.86
N LEU A 67 3.46 -11.74 -5.69
CA LEU A 67 2.25 -11.24 -5.03
C LEU A 67 1.04 -11.63 -5.86
N LYS A 68 -0.01 -12.09 -5.18
CA LYS A 68 -1.25 -12.49 -5.83
C LYS A 68 -2.21 -11.33 -5.82
N ASP A 69 -2.89 -11.13 -6.94
CA ASP A 69 -4.03 -10.22 -7.03
C ASP A 69 -5.08 -10.60 -5.99
N GLN A 70 -5.70 -9.59 -5.38
CA GLN A 70 -6.71 -9.77 -4.33
C GLN A 70 -7.96 -8.98 -4.67
N SER A 71 -9.13 -9.52 -4.33
CA SER A 71 -10.41 -8.88 -4.55
C SER A 71 -11.14 -8.68 -3.22
N PHE A 72 -11.48 -7.44 -2.91
CA PHE A 72 -12.22 -7.05 -1.71
C PHE A 72 -13.57 -6.44 -2.09
N SER A 73 -14.45 -6.21 -1.11
CA SER A 73 -15.76 -5.60 -1.37
C SER A 73 -15.65 -4.15 -1.90
N ALA A 74 -14.67 -3.38 -1.41
CA ALA A 74 -14.51 -1.96 -1.74
C ALA A 74 -13.52 -1.69 -2.89
N PHE A 75 -12.60 -2.60 -3.20
CA PHE A 75 -11.57 -2.43 -4.23
C PHE A 75 -10.95 -3.78 -4.65
N ASP A 76 -10.22 -3.79 -5.75
CA ASP A 76 -9.31 -4.88 -6.14
C ASP A 76 -7.85 -4.39 -6.06
N LEU A 77 -6.93 -5.29 -5.73
CA LEU A 77 -5.48 -5.09 -5.80
C LEU A 77 -4.91 -5.96 -6.89
N LYS A 78 -4.10 -5.36 -7.75
CA LYS A 78 -3.27 -6.07 -8.72
C LYS A 78 -1.80 -5.76 -8.51
N PHE A 79 -0.95 -6.76 -8.71
CA PHE A 79 0.49 -6.59 -8.57
C PHE A 79 1.19 -6.96 -9.88
N ILE A 80 2.02 -6.05 -10.37
CA ILE A 80 2.90 -6.29 -11.52
C ILE A 80 4.33 -6.22 -11.00
N GLN A 81 5.04 -7.34 -11.09
CA GLN A 81 6.45 -7.39 -10.75
C GLN A 81 7.27 -6.95 -11.96
N GLU A 82 8.05 -5.88 -11.77
CA GLU A 82 9.04 -5.40 -12.71
C GLU A 82 10.45 -5.68 -12.17
N ALA A 83 11.49 -5.43 -12.98
CA ALA A 83 12.86 -5.87 -12.67
C ALA A 83 13.43 -5.32 -11.34
N GLN A 84 13.00 -4.14 -10.89
CA GLN A 84 13.50 -3.50 -9.66
C GLN A 84 12.39 -2.86 -8.82
N LYS A 85 11.13 -3.07 -9.20
CA LYS A 85 9.98 -2.49 -8.51
C LYS A 85 8.76 -3.38 -8.62
N ILE A 86 7.85 -3.19 -7.68
CA ILE A 86 6.52 -3.77 -7.68
C ILE A 86 5.56 -2.63 -7.97
N LYS A 87 4.82 -2.74 -9.07
CA LYS A 87 3.70 -1.84 -9.34
C LYS A 87 2.45 -2.43 -8.71
N MET A 88 1.91 -1.74 -7.71
CA MET A 88 0.62 -2.07 -7.10
C MET A 88 -0.47 -1.19 -7.70
N ILE A 89 -1.51 -1.81 -8.25
CA ILE A 89 -2.65 -1.13 -8.86
C ILE A 89 -3.88 -1.34 -7.97
N ILE A 90 -4.50 -0.26 -7.52
CA ILE A 90 -5.69 -0.26 -6.68
C ILE A 90 -6.88 0.17 -7.54
N LEU A 91 -7.86 -0.72 -7.68
CA LEU A 91 -9.07 -0.51 -8.49
C LEU A 91 -10.28 -0.34 -7.56
N PRO A 92 -10.67 0.90 -7.21
CA PRO A 92 -11.80 1.13 -6.33
C PRO A 92 -13.14 0.72 -6.97
N LYS A 93 -14.01 0.07 -6.19
CA LYS A 93 -15.39 -0.30 -6.55
C LYS A 93 -16.42 0.70 -6.03
N ILE A 94 -15.99 1.57 -5.12
CA ILE A 94 -16.74 2.67 -4.53
C ILE A 94 -15.94 3.97 -4.68
N GLN A 95 -16.52 5.13 -4.34
CA GLN A 95 -15.75 6.38 -4.33
C GLN A 95 -14.57 6.28 -3.36
N ALA A 96 -13.39 6.66 -3.81
CA ALA A 96 -12.15 6.52 -3.07
C ALA A 96 -11.30 7.80 -3.16
N ARG A 97 -10.54 8.04 -2.10
CA ARG A 97 -9.61 9.16 -1.95
C ARG A 97 -8.24 8.61 -1.55
N MET A 98 -7.18 9.33 -1.91
CA MET A 98 -5.81 8.99 -1.54
C MET A 98 -5.23 10.10 -0.66
N PHE A 99 -4.53 9.70 0.40
CA PHE A 99 -3.85 10.59 1.31
C PHE A 99 -2.43 10.10 1.51
N ASP A 100 -1.48 11.04 1.57
CA ASP A 100 -0.13 10.75 2.00
C ASP A 100 -0.10 10.66 3.54
N THR A 101 0.51 9.60 4.07
CA THR A 101 0.59 9.37 5.53
C THR A 101 1.56 10.31 6.22
N SER A 102 2.50 10.94 5.48
CA SER A 102 3.37 11.99 6.00
C SER A 102 2.63 13.32 6.21
N GLN A 103 1.46 13.47 5.57
CA GLN A 103 0.64 14.67 5.68
C GLN A 103 -0.27 14.61 6.90
N ASN A 104 -0.46 15.75 7.54
CA ASN A 104 -1.43 15.89 8.61
C ASN A 104 -2.83 15.94 7.97
N ILE A 105 -3.53 14.81 7.97
CA ILE A 105 -4.86 14.64 7.36
C ILE A 105 -5.95 15.58 7.90
N TYR A 106 -5.70 16.29 9.01
CA TYR A 106 -6.61 17.31 9.54
C TYR A 106 -6.36 18.70 8.94
N ILE A 107 -5.19 18.94 8.36
CA ILE A 107 -4.70 20.24 7.90
C ILE A 107 -4.46 20.25 6.39
N ASP A 108 -3.99 19.13 5.83
CA ASP A 108 -3.51 19.05 4.45
C ASP A 108 -4.59 18.59 3.45
N LYS A 109 -4.48 19.05 2.19
CA LYS A 109 -5.45 18.79 1.12
C LYS A 109 -5.10 17.53 0.33
N GLU A 110 -6.13 16.79 -0.09
CA GLU A 110 -6.08 15.56 -0.90
C GLU A 110 -5.16 15.69 -2.14
N LEU A 111 -4.39 14.63 -2.43
CA LEU A 111 -3.52 14.49 -3.62
C LEU A 111 -4.31 14.18 -4.91
#